data_AF-A0A1Z5JZR3-F1
#
_entry.id   AF-A0A1Z5JZR3-F1
#
_cell.length_a   1.000
_cell.length_b   1.000
_cell.length_c   1.000
_cell.angle_alpha   90.00
_cell.angle_beta   90.00
_cell.angle_gamma   90.00
#
_symmetry.space_group_name_H-M   'P 1'
#
loop_
_entity.id
_entity.type
_entity.pdbx_description
1 polymer ?
#
loop_
_entity_poly.entity_id
_entity_poly.type
_entity_poly.pdbx_seq_one_letter_code
_entity_poly.pdbx_strand_id
1 'polypeptide(L)'
;METCRHNFSTSEKVTKLISGSLLENLNLNVRQHQERAKTERAAASASRHASELQILKDICAEKGDDEKGKQEKRRLLRAKSTGIWLSVRPKTLTDTDLSKDEFRDSLRIRAGLPIQALPQKCDGCNKPFSVEHAQTCKHGGLVILRHDDVKNEFMSLCAQAYGPKAVRNEPTIHTYSTDNRNAQKEQVLRGDISTYGFWSDRKTTIFDVRVTDTDAPSHKNREPMNVLASQELEKRRLYGKPCMDHRRDFTPRVFSVDGLMGKQAVAASRQLARKLQKKWKRPYSEIRGFIQSRLSLSLV
;
A
#
# COMPACT_ATOMS: atom_id res chain seq x y z
N MET A 1 -20.04 4.79 21.44
CA MET A 1 -20.41 3.95 22.61
C MET A 1 -20.56 2.46 22.27
N GLU A 2 -21.06 2.10 21.08
CA GLU A 2 -21.23 0.68 20.68
C GLU A 2 -19.93 -0.13 20.60
N THR A 3 -18.85 0.46 20.07
CA THR A 3 -17.54 -0.23 19.96
C THR A 3 -17.00 -0.65 21.32
N CYS A 4 -17.18 0.17 22.36
CA CYS A 4 -16.75 -0.14 23.73
C CYS A 4 -17.51 -1.34 24.29
N ARG A 5 -18.84 -1.40 24.09
CA ARG A 5 -19.68 -2.53 24.53
C ARG A 5 -19.30 -3.82 23.81
N HIS A 6 -19.05 -3.77 22.51
CA HIS A 6 -18.63 -4.94 21.74
C HIS A 6 -17.26 -5.45 22.16
N ASN A 7 -16.29 -4.53 22.38
CA ASN A 7 -14.96 -4.89 22.88
C ASN A 7 -15.04 -5.50 24.29
N PHE A 8 -15.87 -4.94 25.17
CA PHE A 8 -16.09 -5.48 26.50
C PHE A 8 -16.70 -6.90 26.46
N SER A 9 -17.78 -7.10 25.69
CA SER A 9 -18.40 -8.42 25.52
C SER A 9 -17.43 -9.45 24.92
N THR A 10 -16.59 -9.04 23.96
CA THR A 10 -15.54 -9.91 23.41
C THR A 10 -14.51 -10.28 24.47
N SER A 11 -14.07 -9.29 25.27
CA SER A 11 -13.13 -9.53 26.37
C SER A 11 -13.70 -10.52 27.37
N GLU A 12 -14.95 -10.35 27.80
CA GLU A 12 -15.64 -11.23 28.73
C GLU A 12 -15.71 -12.68 28.21
N LYS A 13 -16.10 -12.87 26.94
CA LYS A 13 -16.13 -14.20 26.30
C LYS A 13 -14.75 -14.86 26.26
N VAL A 14 -13.70 -14.10 25.97
CA VAL A 14 -12.31 -14.56 25.91
C VAL A 14 -11.81 -14.95 27.31
N THR A 15 -12.09 -14.13 28.33
CA THR A 15 -11.61 -14.34 29.70
C THR A 15 -12.49 -15.28 30.51
N LYS A 16 -13.64 -15.73 30.00
CA LYS A 16 -14.58 -16.61 30.73
C LYS A 16 -13.92 -17.84 31.38
N LEU A 17 -12.98 -18.48 30.69
CA LEU A 17 -12.23 -19.62 31.26
C LEU A 17 -11.29 -19.21 32.40
N ILE A 18 -10.65 -18.03 32.29
CA ILE A 18 -9.78 -17.49 33.34
C ILE A 18 -10.63 -17.15 34.56
N SER A 19 -11.73 -16.42 34.36
CA SER A 19 -12.65 -16.04 35.42
C SER A 19 -13.22 -17.26 36.14
N GLY A 20 -13.63 -18.30 35.40
CA GLY A 20 -14.10 -19.56 35.99
C GLY A 20 -13.04 -20.28 36.81
N SER A 21 -11.83 -20.45 36.27
CA SER A 21 -10.72 -21.09 37.00
C SER A 21 -10.35 -20.35 38.28
N LEU A 22 -10.39 -19.00 38.27
CA LEU A 22 -10.13 -18.19 39.47
C LEU A 22 -11.22 -18.32 40.52
N LEU A 23 -12.50 -18.36 40.12
CA LEU A 23 -13.64 -18.51 41.02
C LEU A 23 -13.71 -19.91 41.65
N GLU A 24 -13.40 -20.93 40.86
CA GLU A 24 -13.47 -22.34 41.28
C GLU A 24 -12.15 -22.84 41.90
N ASN A 25 -11.12 -21.98 41.96
CA ASN A 25 -9.76 -22.30 42.41
C ASN A 25 -9.17 -23.54 41.71
N LEU A 26 -9.42 -23.65 40.40
CA LEU A 26 -8.95 -24.75 39.55
C LEU A 26 -7.74 -24.31 38.70
N ASN A 27 -6.89 -25.28 38.37
CA ASN A 27 -5.79 -25.05 37.44
C ASN A 27 -6.33 -24.69 36.04
N LEU A 28 -5.85 -23.57 35.49
CA LEU A 28 -6.23 -23.12 34.16
C LEU A 28 -5.61 -24.00 33.07
N ASN A 29 -6.44 -24.58 32.20
CA ASN A 29 -5.95 -25.19 30.97
C ASN A 29 -5.58 -24.10 29.95
N VAL A 30 -4.29 -23.75 29.92
CA VAL A 30 -3.75 -22.67 29.06
C VAL A 30 -4.01 -22.94 27.58
N ARG A 31 -3.88 -24.18 27.12
CA ARG A 31 -4.09 -24.55 25.70
C ARG A 31 -5.55 -24.35 25.30
N GLN A 32 -6.48 -24.80 26.14
CA GLN A 32 -7.92 -24.62 25.91
C GLN A 32 -8.30 -23.13 25.91
N HIS A 33 -7.73 -22.34 26.82
CA HIS A 33 -7.91 -20.89 26.83
C HIS A 33 -7.42 -20.24 25.53
N GLN A 34 -6.22 -20.60 25.05
CA GLN A 34 -5.66 -20.04 23.83
C GLN A 34 -6.52 -20.33 22.59
N GLU A 35 -6.99 -21.58 22.42
CA GLU A 35 -7.86 -21.93 21.30
C GLU A 35 -9.22 -21.23 21.39
N ARG A 36 -9.83 -21.18 22.57
CA ARG A 36 -11.07 -20.42 22.77
C ARG A 36 -10.87 -18.93 22.46
N ALA A 37 -9.82 -18.32 23.01
CA ALA A 37 -9.51 -16.92 22.79
C ALA A 37 -9.32 -16.61 21.30
N LYS A 38 -8.65 -17.51 20.56
CA LYS A 38 -8.46 -17.39 19.11
C LYS A 38 -9.79 -17.43 18.37
N THR A 39 -10.66 -18.40 18.66
CA THR A 39 -11.97 -18.57 18.02
C THR A 39 -12.90 -17.40 18.32
N GLU A 40 -13.00 -16.97 19.58
CA GLU A 40 -13.86 -15.85 19.98
C GLU A 40 -13.39 -14.52 19.37
N ARG A 41 -12.08 -14.26 19.36
CA ARG A 41 -11.52 -13.06 18.70
C ARG A 41 -11.76 -13.08 17.19
N ALA A 42 -11.65 -14.25 16.55
CA ALA A 42 -11.93 -14.39 15.12
C ALA A 42 -13.42 -14.14 14.82
N ALA A 43 -14.32 -14.71 15.61
CA ALA A 43 -15.77 -14.52 15.47
C ALA A 43 -16.18 -13.06 15.70
N ALA A 44 -15.69 -12.42 16.76
CA ALA A 44 -15.95 -11.01 17.03
C ALA A 44 -15.41 -10.10 15.90
N SER A 45 -14.20 -10.38 15.42
CA SER A 45 -13.63 -9.64 14.30
C SER A 45 -14.45 -9.80 13.01
N ALA A 46 -14.93 -11.01 12.71
CA ALA A 46 -15.77 -11.27 11.54
C ALA A 46 -17.12 -10.55 11.65
N SER A 47 -17.75 -10.60 12.84
CA SER A 47 -19.01 -9.90 13.11
C SER A 47 -18.87 -8.39 12.94
N ARG A 48 -17.85 -7.75 13.55
CA ARG A 48 -17.59 -6.31 13.33
C ARG A 48 -17.40 -5.98 11.87
N HIS A 49 -16.58 -6.77 11.17
CA HIS A 49 -16.30 -6.51 9.76
C HIS A 49 -17.57 -6.60 8.90
N ALA A 50 -18.47 -7.54 9.19
CA ALA A 50 -19.76 -7.65 8.52
C ALA A 50 -20.65 -6.43 8.79
N SER A 51 -20.74 -5.99 10.05
CA SER A 51 -21.51 -4.79 10.43
C SER A 51 -20.97 -3.52 9.77
N GLU A 52 -19.65 -3.30 9.82
CA GLU A 52 -18.98 -2.16 9.16
C GLU A 52 -19.19 -2.19 7.64
N LEU A 53 -19.14 -3.38 7.04
CA LEU A 53 -19.41 -3.55 5.62
C LEU A 53 -20.86 -3.21 5.26
N GLN A 54 -21.81 -3.55 6.13
CA GLN A 54 -23.22 -3.21 5.94
C GLN A 54 -23.44 -1.70 6.04
N ILE A 55 -22.91 -1.05 7.09
CA ILE A 55 -22.97 0.42 7.24
C ILE A 55 -22.42 1.11 5.98
N LEU A 56 -21.31 0.62 5.44
CA LEU A 56 -20.77 1.20 4.22
C LEU A 56 -21.68 0.98 3.00
N LYS A 57 -22.31 -0.19 2.86
CA LYS A 57 -23.27 -0.44 1.79
C LYS A 57 -24.44 0.54 1.88
N ASP A 58 -24.94 0.78 3.10
CA ASP A 58 -26.04 1.69 3.35
C ASP A 58 -25.64 3.13 2.98
N ILE A 59 -24.49 3.62 3.45
CA ILE A 59 -23.93 4.93 3.06
C ILE A 59 -23.75 5.03 1.54
N CYS A 60 -23.25 3.98 0.90
CA CYS A 60 -23.09 3.96 -0.56
C CYS A 60 -24.44 3.93 -1.29
N ALA A 61 -25.49 3.33 -0.72
CA ALA A 61 -26.82 3.29 -1.30
C ALA A 61 -27.52 4.65 -1.21
N GLU A 62 -27.25 5.45 -0.18
CA GLU A 62 -27.72 6.83 -0.05
C GLU A 62 -27.11 7.77 -1.11
N LYS A 63 -25.99 7.39 -1.74
CA LYS A 63 -25.39 8.19 -2.81
C LYS A 63 -26.16 7.97 -4.11
N GLY A 64 -26.39 9.08 -4.83
CA GLY A 64 -27.01 9.05 -6.16
C GLY A 64 -26.22 8.25 -7.20
N ASP A 65 -26.85 7.97 -8.33
CA ASP A 65 -26.23 7.31 -9.50
C ASP A 65 -25.74 8.29 -10.57
N ASP A 66 -25.80 9.59 -10.25
CA ASP A 66 -25.12 10.63 -10.99
C ASP A 66 -23.59 10.46 -10.93
N GLU A 67 -22.85 11.18 -11.78
CA GLU A 67 -21.39 11.04 -11.87
C GLU A 67 -20.72 11.34 -10.51
N LYS A 68 -21.24 12.34 -9.78
CA LYS A 68 -20.75 12.70 -8.45
C LYS A 68 -20.99 11.60 -7.42
N GLY A 69 -22.20 11.04 -7.36
CA GLY A 69 -22.52 9.93 -6.49
C GLY A 69 -21.68 8.69 -6.78
N LYS A 70 -21.45 8.36 -8.06
CA LYS A 70 -20.55 7.27 -8.47
C LYS A 70 -19.11 7.49 -8.00
N GLN A 71 -18.58 8.71 -8.13
CA GLN A 71 -17.24 9.04 -7.66
C GLN A 71 -17.11 8.93 -6.14
N GLU A 72 -18.12 9.39 -5.39
CA GLU A 72 -18.19 9.24 -3.93
C GLU A 72 -18.22 7.76 -3.51
N LYS A 73 -19.08 6.94 -4.14
CA LYS A 73 -19.14 5.48 -3.91
C LYS A 73 -17.76 4.84 -4.15
N ARG A 74 -17.09 5.19 -5.25
CA ARG A 74 -15.75 4.69 -5.57
C ARG A 74 -14.73 5.01 -4.48
N ARG A 75 -14.70 6.27 -4.03
CA ARG A 75 -13.79 6.74 -2.98
C ARG A 75 -14.05 6.03 -1.65
N LEU A 76 -15.32 5.91 -1.24
CA LEU A 76 -15.74 5.23 -0.01
C LEU A 76 -15.35 3.75 -0.01
N LEU A 77 -15.53 3.06 -1.13
CA LEU A 77 -15.16 1.64 -1.24
C LEU A 77 -13.65 1.42 -1.08
N ARG A 78 -12.82 2.31 -1.63
CA ARG A 78 -11.35 2.25 -1.47
C ARG A 78 -10.89 2.66 -0.07
N ALA A 79 -11.61 3.56 0.58
CA ALA A 79 -11.28 4.10 1.91
C ALA A 79 -10.97 3.01 2.95
N LYS A 80 -11.58 1.82 2.82
CA LYS A 80 -11.32 0.62 3.64
C LYS A 80 -9.85 0.23 3.72
N SER A 81 -9.10 0.43 2.64
CA SER A 81 -7.73 -0.10 2.49
C SER A 81 -6.66 1.00 2.42
N THR A 82 -7.07 2.25 2.31
CA THR A 82 -6.19 3.42 2.07
C THR A 82 -5.98 4.31 3.29
N GLY A 83 -6.57 3.95 4.44
CA GLY A 83 -6.60 4.81 5.64
C GLY A 83 -5.48 4.60 6.65
N ILE A 84 -4.44 3.81 6.34
CA ILE A 84 -3.42 3.40 7.33
C ILE A 84 -2.66 4.62 7.87
N TRP A 85 -2.29 5.58 7.02
CA TRP A 85 -1.58 6.79 7.44
C TRP A 85 -2.34 7.63 8.49
N LEU A 86 -3.67 7.50 8.59
CA LEU A 86 -4.48 8.23 9.58
C LEU A 86 -4.30 7.70 11.01
N SER A 87 -3.91 6.43 11.16
CA SER A 87 -3.67 5.81 12.48
C SER A 87 -2.21 5.82 12.88
N VAL A 88 -1.34 6.40 12.04
CA VAL A 88 0.09 6.50 12.28
C VAL A 88 0.41 7.94 12.62
N ARG A 89 1.18 8.16 13.67
CA ARG A 89 1.69 9.49 14.00
C ARG A 89 2.97 9.74 13.18
N PRO A 90 2.99 10.74 12.27
CA PRO A 90 4.22 11.22 11.65
C PRO A 90 5.25 11.58 12.73
N LYS A 91 6.53 11.25 12.52
CA LYS A 91 7.61 11.55 13.46
C LYS A 91 8.92 11.83 12.71
N THR A 92 9.62 12.88 13.15
CA THR A 92 10.86 13.34 12.55
C THR A 92 12.00 12.34 12.73
N LEU A 93 12.05 11.69 13.89
CA LEU A 93 13.08 10.69 14.19
C LEU A 93 13.00 9.42 13.31
N THR A 94 11.89 9.22 12.60
CA THR A 94 11.71 8.08 11.69
C THR A 94 11.72 8.49 10.22
N ASP A 95 12.04 9.75 9.92
CA ASP A 95 11.98 10.36 8.58
C ASP A 95 10.63 10.10 7.89
N THR A 96 9.55 10.16 8.66
CA THR A 96 8.18 10.01 8.15
C THR A 96 7.34 11.23 8.50
N ASP A 97 7.93 12.41 8.37
CA ASP A 97 7.26 13.67 8.65
C ASP A 97 6.30 14.03 7.52
N LEU A 98 5.19 14.65 7.92
CA LEU A 98 4.26 15.29 7.03
C LEU A 98 4.11 16.73 7.50
N SER A 99 4.22 17.67 6.57
CA SER A 99 3.86 19.04 6.82
C SER A 99 2.39 19.17 7.18
N LYS A 100 2.04 20.28 7.83
CA LYS A 100 0.65 20.57 8.18
C LYS A 100 -0.25 20.64 6.94
N ASP A 101 0.30 21.07 5.81
CA ASP A 101 -0.45 21.26 4.57
C ASP A 101 -0.61 19.93 3.83
N GLU A 102 0.43 19.10 3.71
CA GLU A 102 0.32 17.74 3.16
C GLU A 102 -0.73 16.90 3.91
N PHE A 103 -0.73 16.98 5.24
CA PHE A 103 -1.71 16.26 6.05
C PHE A 103 -3.14 16.76 5.82
N ARG A 104 -3.35 18.08 5.80
CA ARG A 104 -4.68 18.70 5.61
C ARG A 104 -5.22 18.48 4.21
N ASP A 105 -4.37 18.65 3.20
CA ASP A 105 -4.76 18.49 1.81
C ASP A 105 -5.05 17.03 1.49
N SER A 106 -4.25 16.10 2.03
CA SER A 106 -4.53 14.67 1.88
C SER A 106 -5.82 14.24 2.58
N LEU A 107 -6.13 14.82 3.75
CA LEU A 107 -7.43 14.62 4.41
C LEU A 107 -8.59 15.14 3.54
N ARG A 108 -8.44 16.34 2.96
CA ARG A 108 -9.45 16.94 2.08
C ARG A 108 -9.64 16.11 0.81
N ILE A 109 -8.56 15.71 0.14
CA ILE A 109 -8.60 14.84 -1.05
C ILE A 109 -9.32 13.52 -0.72
N ARG A 110 -8.97 12.88 0.40
CA ARG A 110 -9.61 11.64 0.85
C ARG A 110 -11.10 11.81 1.13
N ALA A 111 -11.49 12.94 1.71
CA ALA A 111 -12.89 13.27 1.98
C ALA A 111 -13.65 13.73 0.71
N GLY A 112 -12.94 14.07 -0.37
CA GLY A 112 -13.51 14.71 -1.57
C GLY A 112 -13.90 16.17 -1.34
N LEU A 113 -13.20 16.85 -0.43
CA LEU A 113 -13.39 18.26 -0.13
C LEU A 113 -12.41 19.10 -0.97
N PRO A 114 -12.77 20.34 -1.34
CA PRO A 114 -11.88 21.24 -2.07
C PRO A 114 -10.65 21.60 -1.23
N ILE A 115 -9.48 21.72 -1.86
CA ILE A 115 -8.27 22.23 -1.21
C ILE A 115 -8.40 23.75 -1.03
N GLN A 116 -7.99 24.28 0.14
CA GLN A 116 -8.21 25.68 0.50
C GLN A 116 -7.22 26.65 -0.16
N ALA A 117 -5.95 26.27 -0.24
CA ALA A 117 -4.87 27.14 -0.71
C ALA A 117 -4.24 26.59 -2.00
N LEU A 118 -5.09 26.19 -2.96
CA LEU A 118 -4.62 25.63 -4.22
C LEU A 118 -4.04 26.77 -5.09
N PRO A 119 -2.77 26.69 -5.55
CA PRO A 119 -2.22 27.70 -6.45
C PRO A 119 -2.99 27.72 -7.78
N GLN A 120 -2.97 28.84 -8.51
CA GLN A 120 -3.73 28.98 -9.76
C GLN A 120 -3.10 28.18 -10.93
N LYS A 121 -1.79 27.98 -10.90
CA LYS A 121 -1.04 27.28 -11.96
C LYS A 121 -0.13 26.23 -11.37
N CYS A 122 0.06 25.12 -12.10
CA CYS A 122 1.06 24.11 -11.78
C CYS A 122 2.46 24.69 -11.93
N ASP A 123 3.27 24.52 -10.89
CA ASP A 123 4.71 24.83 -10.86
C ASP A 123 5.52 24.16 -11.98
N GLY A 124 5.19 22.93 -12.34
CA GLY A 124 5.95 22.17 -13.34
C GLY A 124 5.54 22.41 -14.79
N CYS A 125 4.22 22.48 -15.09
CA CYS A 125 3.74 22.61 -16.48
C CYS A 125 2.97 23.89 -16.78
N ASN A 126 2.81 24.80 -15.81
CA ASN A 126 2.17 26.10 -15.95
C ASN A 126 0.70 26.09 -16.43
N LYS A 127 0.02 24.93 -16.38
CA LYS A 127 -1.42 24.79 -16.68
C LYS A 127 -2.27 25.15 -15.46
N PRO A 128 -3.58 25.45 -15.63
CA PRO A 128 -4.48 25.64 -14.50
C PRO A 128 -4.39 24.47 -13.52
N PHE A 129 -4.17 24.79 -12.24
CA PHE A 129 -3.96 23.75 -11.23
C PHE A 129 -5.30 23.29 -10.66
N SER A 130 -5.50 21.99 -10.67
CA SER A 130 -6.62 21.31 -10.04
C SER A 130 -6.09 20.11 -9.26
N VAL A 131 -6.90 19.56 -8.36
CA VAL A 131 -6.55 18.32 -7.65
C VAL A 131 -6.29 17.17 -8.63
N GLU A 132 -7.14 17.04 -9.66
CA GLU A 132 -6.99 16.04 -10.72
C GLU A 132 -5.71 16.25 -11.53
N HIS A 133 -5.38 17.51 -11.82
CA HIS A 133 -4.13 17.85 -12.49
C HIS A 133 -2.92 17.49 -11.63
N ALA A 134 -2.93 17.82 -10.33
CA ALA A 134 -1.85 17.49 -9.40
C ALA A 134 -1.59 15.98 -9.33
N GLN A 135 -2.65 15.17 -9.44
CA GLN A 135 -2.60 13.70 -9.39
C GLN A 135 -2.24 13.05 -10.74
N THR A 136 -1.99 13.82 -11.79
CA THR A 136 -1.67 13.27 -13.13
C THR A 136 -0.50 13.97 -13.83
N CYS A 137 -0.12 15.16 -13.37
CA CYS A 137 0.94 15.95 -13.99
C CYS A 137 2.31 15.26 -13.89
N LYS A 138 3.03 15.22 -15.01
CA LYS A 138 4.36 14.60 -15.14
C LYS A 138 5.53 15.60 -15.07
N HIS A 139 5.27 16.88 -14.81
CA HIS A 139 6.32 17.91 -14.78
C HIS A 139 6.49 18.53 -13.38
N GLY A 140 5.41 18.63 -12.60
CA GLY A 140 5.42 19.11 -11.22
C GLY A 140 4.29 18.50 -10.37
N GLY A 141 3.71 17.39 -10.84
CA GLY A 141 2.60 16.74 -10.13
C GLY A 141 3.08 15.89 -8.96
N LEU A 142 2.19 15.73 -7.98
CA LEU A 142 2.37 14.88 -6.79
C LEU A 142 2.68 13.41 -7.13
N VAL A 143 2.37 12.96 -8.36
CA VAL A 143 2.63 11.58 -8.79
C VAL A 143 4.12 11.26 -8.82
N ILE A 144 4.96 12.19 -9.29
CA ILE A 144 6.41 11.96 -9.38
C ILE A 144 7.03 12.00 -7.99
N LEU A 145 6.65 12.98 -7.17
CA LEU A 145 7.10 13.07 -5.79
C LEU A 145 6.75 11.79 -5.01
N ARG A 146 5.49 11.36 -5.05
CA ARG A 146 5.04 10.11 -4.42
C ARG A 146 5.72 8.87 -4.97
N HIS A 147 6.02 8.85 -6.26
CA HIS A 147 6.81 7.75 -6.85
C HIS A 147 8.18 7.67 -6.19
N ASP A 148 8.89 8.80 -6.12
CA ASP A 148 10.23 8.86 -5.56
C ASP A 148 10.23 8.58 -4.05
N ASP A 149 9.25 9.09 -3.31
CA ASP A 149 9.09 8.82 -1.88
C ASP A 149 8.85 7.33 -1.61
N VAL A 150 7.93 6.70 -2.34
CA VAL A 150 7.66 5.24 -2.21
C VAL A 150 8.87 4.41 -2.63
N LYS A 151 9.58 4.83 -3.68
CA LYS A 151 10.82 4.18 -4.14
C LYS A 151 11.87 4.26 -3.04
N ASN A 152 12.17 5.45 -2.54
CA ASN A 152 13.19 5.68 -1.53
C ASN A 152 12.86 4.97 -0.22
N GLU A 153 11.60 5.02 0.21
CA GLU A 153 11.14 4.35 1.42
C GLU A 153 11.27 2.83 1.30
N PHE A 154 10.86 2.25 0.16
CA PHE A 154 11.04 0.81 -0.06
C PHE A 154 12.51 0.42 -0.16
N MET A 155 13.34 1.23 -0.81
CA MET A 155 14.78 1.01 -0.88
C MET A 155 15.42 1.00 0.52
N SER A 156 15.03 1.96 1.37
CA SER A 156 15.45 2.02 2.78
C SER A 156 15.04 0.77 3.55
N LEU A 157 13.79 0.33 3.43
CA LEU A 157 13.33 -0.91 4.08
C LEU A 157 14.07 -2.15 3.57
N CYS A 158 14.34 -2.24 2.26
CA CYS A 158 15.13 -3.31 1.68
C CYS A 158 16.57 -3.30 2.22
N ALA A 159 17.19 -2.13 2.37
CA ALA A 159 18.53 -2.00 2.94
C ALA A 159 18.55 -2.43 4.42
N GLN A 160 17.52 -2.09 5.19
CA GLN A 160 17.36 -2.57 6.56
C GLN A 160 17.18 -4.10 6.62
N ALA A 161 16.49 -4.70 5.65
CA ALA A 161 16.21 -6.13 5.63
C ALA A 161 17.39 -7.00 5.13
N TYR A 162 17.98 -6.63 3.99
CA TYR A 162 18.98 -7.41 3.27
C TYR A 162 20.41 -6.86 3.40
N GLY A 163 20.55 -5.67 3.99
CA GLY A 163 21.81 -4.95 4.08
C GLY A 163 22.00 -3.97 2.91
N PRO A 164 22.64 -2.81 3.13
CA PRO A 164 22.78 -1.77 2.11
C PRO A 164 23.56 -2.24 0.88
N LYS A 165 24.52 -3.16 1.07
CA LYS A 165 25.32 -3.71 -0.04
C LYS A 165 24.49 -4.54 -1.03
N ALA A 166 23.38 -5.13 -0.59
CA ALA A 166 22.50 -5.95 -1.41
C ALA A 166 21.53 -5.13 -2.26
N VAL A 167 21.46 -3.81 -2.03
CA VAL A 167 20.50 -2.91 -2.67
C VAL A 167 21.23 -1.96 -3.62
N ARG A 168 20.63 -1.67 -4.78
CA ARG A 168 21.12 -0.65 -5.72
C ARG A 168 19.97 0.20 -6.20
N ASN A 169 20.23 1.50 -6.30
CA ASN A 169 19.34 2.46 -6.94
C ASN A 169 19.50 2.37 -8.47
N GLU A 170 18.37 2.44 -9.18
CA GLU A 170 18.27 2.51 -10.64
C GLU A 170 19.12 1.48 -11.42
N PRO A 171 18.87 0.16 -11.23
CA PRO A 171 19.61 -0.88 -11.93
C PRO A 171 19.35 -0.86 -13.45
N THR A 172 20.43 -0.99 -14.20
CA THR A 172 20.39 -1.16 -15.66
C THR A 172 19.94 -2.58 -16.06
N ILE A 173 19.09 -2.66 -17.07
CA ILE A 173 18.62 -3.88 -17.72
C ILE A 173 18.92 -3.76 -19.21
N HIS A 174 19.92 -4.52 -19.68
CA HIS A 174 20.26 -4.55 -21.11
C HIS A 174 19.27 -5.45 -21.86
N THR A 175 18.76 -5.00 -22.99
CA THR A 175 17.94 -5.83 -23.87
C THR A 175 18.28 -5.52 -25.31
N TYR A 176 17.87 -6.38 -26.23
CA TYR A 176 18.06 -6.17 -27.65
C TYR A 176 16.68 -6.09 -28.31
N SER A 177 16.49 -5.09 -29.17
CA SER A 177 15.31 -4.97 -30.01
C SER A 177 15.73 -5.15 -31.47
N THR A 178 14.89 -5.80 -32.26
CA THR A 178 15.05 -5.88 -33.72
C THR A 178 14.37 -4.68 -34.36
N ASP A 179 15.12 -3.85 -35.08
CA ASP A 179 14.56 -2.74 -35.84
C ASP A 179 13.92 -3.23 -37.15
N ASN A 180 13.17 -2.38 -37.85
CA ASN A 180 12.48 -2.70 -39.12
C ASN A 180 13.40 -3.21 -40.24
N ARG A 181 14.72 -3.08 -40.08
CA ARG A 181 15.76 -3.57 -41.00
C ARG A 181 16.39 -4.90 -40.56
N ASN A 182 15.81 -5.61 -39.59
CA ASN A 182 16.37 -6.83 -38.96
C ASN A 182 17.74 -6.66 -38.29
N ALA A 183 18.16 -5.42 -38.02
CA ALA A 183 19.36 -5.15 -37.24
C ALA A 183 19.04 -5.20 -35.73
N GLN A 184 19.89 -5.90 -34.96
CA GLN A 184 19.82 -5.86 -33.50
C GLN A 184 20.32 -4.51 -32.99
N LYS A 185 19.46 -3.79 -32.28
CA LYS A 185 19.80 -2.56 -31.58
C LYS A 185 19.78 -2.83 -30.08
N GLU A 186 20.89 -2.53 -29.40
CA GLU A 186 20.92 -2.55 -27.94
C GLU A 186 19.98 -1.46 -27.41
N GLN A 187 19.12 -1.85 -26.48
CA GLN A 187 18.26 -0.98 -25.72
C GLN A 187 18.58 -1.14 -24.24
N VAL A 188 18.78 -0.02 -23.58
CA VAL A 188 19.07 0.01 -22.15
C VAL A 188 17.82 0.46 -21.40
N LEU A 189 17.22 -0.48 -20.67
CA LEU A 189 16.11 -0.21 -19.76
C LEU A 189 16.64 0.06 -18.35
N ARG A 190 15.85 0.76 -17.53
CA ARG A 190 16.17 1.02 -16.12
C ARG A 190 14.99 0.60 -15.25
N GLY A 191 15.28 -0.15 -14.18
CA GLY A 191 14.35 -0.28 -13.06
C GLY A 191 14.61 0.80 -12.02
N ASP A 192 13.84 0.82 -10.94
CA ASP A 192 14.03 1.80 -9.86
C ASP A 192 14.93 1.29 -8.75
N ILE A 193 14.78 0.01 -8.39
CA ILE A 193 15.48 -0.59 -7.26
C ILE A 193 15.87 -2.01 -7.63
N SER A 194 17.05 -2.45 -7.23
CA SER A 194 17.34 -3.89 -7.18
C SER A 194 17.69 -4.34 -5.77
N THR A 195 17.34 -5.59 -5.45
CA THR A 195 17.71 -6.23 -4.19
C THR A 195 18.14 -7.66 -4.44
N TYR A 196 19.36 -7.99 -4.02
CA TYR A 196 19.89 -9.35 -4.07
C TYR A 196 19.30 -10.20 -2.96
N GLY A 197 18.84 -11.41 -3.29
CA GLY A 197 18.32 -12.36 -2.30
C GLY A 197 16.85 -12.14 -1.92
N PHE A 198 16.10 -11.32 -2.65
CA PHE A 198 14.75 -10.91 -2.22
C PHE A 198 13.73 -12.07 -2.30
N TRP A 199 13.57 -12.66 -3.48
CA TRP A 199 12.73 -13.84 -3.69
C TRP A 199 13.52 -15.15 -3.52
N SER A 200 14.74 -15.19 -4.05
CA SER A 200 15.64 -16.35 -3.99
C SER A 200 17.03 -15.90 -3.56
N ASP A 201 17.68 -16.63 -2.65
CA ASP A 201 18.91 -16.19 -1.97
C ASP A 201 20.10 -15.87 -2.88
N ARG A 202 20.14 -16.39 -4.12
CA ARG A 202 21.22 -16.16 -5.10
C ARG A 202 20.80 -15.41 -6.35
N LYS A 203 19.68 -14.68 -6.28
CA LYS A 203 19.12 -13.97 -7.44
C LYS A 203 18.83 -12.53 -7.11
N THR A 204 19.15 -11.63 -8.03
CA THR A 204 18.76 -10.22 -7.95
C THR A 204 17.33 -10.06 -8.42
N THR A 205 16.50 -9.39 -7.63
CA THR A 205 15.17 -8.94 -8.05
C THR A 205 15.22 -7.45 -8.37
N ILE A 206 14.71 -7.07 -9.54
CA ILE A 206 14.52 -5.67 -9.93
C ILE A 206 13.05 -5.30 -9.70
N PHE A 207 12.86 -4.13 -9.12
CA PHE A 207 11.58 -3.51 -8.88
C PHE A 207 11.48 -2.24 -9.70
N ASP A 208 10.28 -1.97 -10.14
CA ASP A 208 9.93 -0.74 -10.81
C ASP A 208 8.57 -0.28 -10.27
N VAL A 209 8.53 0.95 -9.80
CA VAL A 209 7.43 1.57 -9.06
C VAL A 209 6.52 2.33 -10.03
N ARG A 210 5.22 2.33 -9.76
CA ARG A 210 4.27 3.21 -10.43
C ARG A 210 3.25 3.68 -9.43
N VAL A 211 3.03 4.99 -9.38
CA VAL A 211 1.90 5.60 -8.68
C VAL A 211 0.90 6.05 -9.75
N THR A 212 -0.37 5.72 -9.58
CA THR A 212 -1.42 6.06 -10.54
C THR A 212 -2.62 6.68 -9.85
N ASP A 213 -3.18 7.73 -10.44
CA ASP A 213 -4.53 8.12 -10.09
C ASP A 213 -5.49 7.10 -10.67
N THR A 214 -6.28 6.44 -9.82
CA THR A 214 -7.27 5.46 -10.28
C THR A 214 -8.59 6.13 -10.64
N ASP A 215 -8.84 7.37 -10.19
CA ASP A 215 -10.03 8.17 -10.49
C ASP A 215 -9.88 9.03 -11.75
N ALA A 216 -8.70 9.03 -12.37
CA ALA A 216 -8.46 9.72 -13.62
C ALA A 216 -9.53 9.40 -14.68
N PRO A 217 -9.88 10.35 -15.58
CA PRO A 217 -10.95 10.16 -16.57
C PRO A 217 -10.83 8.88 -17.40
N SER A 218 -9.60 8.43 -17.70
CA SER A 218 -9.31 7.19 -18.43
C SER A 218 -9.58 5.90 -17.65
N HIS A 219 -9.84 6.01 -16.35
CA HIS A 219 -10.00 4.88 -15.43
C HIS A 219 -11.35 4.87 -14.70
N LYS A 220 -12.18 5.91 -14.87
CA LYS A 220 -13.45 6.08 -14.16
C LYS A 220 -14.40 4.88 -14.23
N ASN A 221 -14.44 4.19 -15.38
CA ASN A 221 -15.30 3.02 -15.61
C ASN A 221 -14.64 1.67 -15.24
N ARG A 222 -13.42 1.69 -14.71
CA ARG A 222 -12.66 0.50 -14.35
C ARG A 222 -12.57 0.39 -12.84
N GLU A 223 -12.72 -0.81 -12.30
CA GLU A 223 -12.49 -1.03 -10.87
C GLU A 223 -11.00 -0.73 -10.52
N PRO A 224 -10.72 -0.01 -9.41
CA PRO A 224 -9.36 0.43 -9.07
C PRO A 224 -8.31 -0.69 -9.05
N MET A 225 -8.60 -1.84 -8.45
CA MET A 225 -7.67 -2.97 -8.41
C MET A 225 -7.41 -3.56 -9.80
N ASN A 226 -8.39 -3.55 -10.70
CA ASN A 226 -8.22 -3.93 -12.11
C ASN A 226 -7.33 -2.94 -12.88
N VAL A 227 -7.36 -1.65 -12.54
CA VAL A 227 -6.40 -0.66 -13.08
C VAL A 227 -4.99 -1.04 -12.64
N LEU A 228 -4.75 -1.24 -11.34
CA LEU A 228 -3.43 -1.62 -10.81
C LEU A 228 -2.93 -2.93 -11.43
N ALA A 229 -3.79 -3.95 -11.53
CA ALA A 229 -3.44 -5.24 -12.13
C ALA A 229 -3.03 -5.11 -13.60
N SER A 230 -3.70 -4.27 -14.38
CA SER A 230 -3.33 -4.04 -15.78
C SER A 230 -1.98 -3.35 -15.92
N GLN A 231 -1.67 -2.41 -15.02
CA GLN A 231 -0.40 -1.70 -15.01
C GLN A 231 0.76 -2.57 -14.52
N GLU A 232 0.51 -3.48 -13.55
CA GLU A 232 1.47 -4.52 -13.17
C GLU A 232 1.80 -5.42 -14.37
N LEU A 233 0.80 -5.81 -15.14
CA LEU A 233 0.97 -6.63 -16.34
C LEU A 233 1.76 -5.89 -17.43
N GLU A 234 1.47 -4.61 -17.66
CA GLU A 234 2.19 -3.76 -18.62
C GLU A 234 3.68 -3.71 -18.30
N LYS A 235 4.05 -3.42 -17.05
CA LYS A 235 5.46 -3.43 -16.63
C LYS A 235 6.07 -4.81 -16.74
N ARG A 236 5.35 -5.87 -16.36
CA ARG A 236 5.85 -7.25 -16.49
C ARG A 236 6.11 -7.63 -17.95
N ARG A 237 5.27 -7.18 -18.89
CA ARG A 237 5.49 -7.39 -20.34
C ARG A 237 6.76 -6.70 -20.81
N LEU A 238 7.01 -5.46 -20.34
CA LEU A 238 8.18 -4.69 -20.73
C LEU A 238 9.49 -5.25 -20.14
N TYR A 239 9.54 -5.50 -18.84
CA TYR A 239 10.79 -5.82 -18.13
C TYR A 239 10.99 -7.31 -17.82
N GLY A 240 9.93 -8.11 -17.86
CA GLY A 240 9.96 -9.49 -17.37
C GLY A 240 10.91 -10.38 -18.17
N LYS A 241 10.80 -10.36 -19.50
CA LYS A 241 11.66 -11.14 -20.41
C LYS A 241 13.12 -10.64 -20.34
N PRO A 242 13.41 -9.33 -20.48
CA PRO A 242 14.76 -8.81 -20.28
C PRO A 242 15.40 -9.21 -18.95
N CYS A 243 14.68 -9.09 -17.83
CA CYS A 243 15.23 -9.50 -16.52
C CYS A 243 15.52 -11.00 -16.48
N MET A 244 14.63 -11.83 -17.02
CA MET A 244 14.79 -13.28 -17.04
C MET A 244 16.03 -13.72 -17.82
N ASP A 245 16.29 -13.09 -18.98
CA ASP A 245 17.45 -13.40 -19.83
C ASP A 245 18.77 -13.11 -19.11
N HIS A 246 18.78 -12.13 -18.19
CA HIS A 246 19.91 -11.83 -17.30
C HIS A 246 19.91 -12.61 -15.98
N ARG A 247 19.10 -13.67 -15.87
CA ARG A 247 18.90 -14.46 -14.63
C ARG A 247 18.50 -13.60 -13.43
N ARG A 248 17.70 -12.55 -13.64
CA ARG A 248 17.11 -11.69 -12.60
C ARG A 248 15.60 -11.92 -12.49
N ASP A 249 15.04 -11.65 -11.33
CA ASP A 249 13.59 -11.57 -11.15
C ASP A 249 13.12 -10.14 -11.41
N PHE A 250 11.87 -9.99 -11.83
CA PHE A 250 11.22 -8.69 -11.95
C PHE A 250 9.94 -8.66 -11.13
N THR A 251 9.71 -7.58 -10.39
CA THR A 251 8.49 -7.39 -9.60
C THR A 251 7.99 -5.95 -9.75
N PRO A 252 6.90 -5.72 -10.50
CA PRO A 252 6.30 -4.39 -10.58
C PRO A 252 5.66 -4.03 -9.23
N ARG A 253 5.82 -2.79 -8.79
CA ARG A 253 5.18 -2.28 -7.57
C ARG A 253 4.27 -1.11 -7.94
N VAL A 254 2.99 -1.42 -8.13
CA VAL A 254 2.00 -0.41 -8.54
C VAL A 254 1.14 0.00 -7.35
N PHE A 255 0.97 1.31 -7.17
CA PHE A 255 0.21 1.95 -6.12
C PHE A 255 -0.80 2.92 -6.71
N SER A 256 -1.92 3.12 -6.03
CA SER A 256 -2.75 4.29 -6.31
C SER A 256 -2.27 5.51 -5.52
N VAL A 257 -2.60 6.71 -6.01
CA VAL A 257 -2.35 7.98 -5.31
C VAL A 257 -2.96 8.06 -3.91
N ASP A 258 -3.98 7.27 -3.62
CA ASP A 258 -4.62 7.22 -2.31
C ASP A 258 -4.15 6.05 -1.43
N GLY A 259 -3.24 5.18 -1.89
CA GLY A 259 -2.62 4.16 -1.02
C GLY A 259 -3.01 2.70 -1.27
N LEU A 260 -3.79 2.39 -2.32
CA LEU A 260 -4.01 1.00 -2.71
C LEU A 260 -2.72 0.39 -3.25
N MET A 261 -2.54 -0.89 -2.99
CA MET A 261 -1.38 -1.66 -3.43
C MET A 261 -1.80 -2.75 -4.41
N GLY A 262 -1.12 -2.83 -5.55
CA GLY A 262 -1.26 -3.95 -6.47
C GLY A 262 -0.84 -5.29 -5.85
N LYS A 263 -1.22 -6.40 -6.49
CA LYS A 263 -1.00 -7.75 -5.93
C LYS A 263 0.50 -8.04 -5.74
N GLN A 264 1.33 -7.63 -6.69
CA GLN A 264 2.79 -7.81 -6.63
C GLN A 264 3.41 -6.92 -5.57
N ALA A 265 2.94 -5.67 -5.43
CA ALA A 265 3.37 -4.77 -4.36
C ALA A 265 3.06 -5.34 -2.97
N VAL A 266 1.86 -5.91 -2.77
CA VAL A 266 1.48 -6.59 -1.52
C VAL A 266 2.36 -7.81 -1.25
N ALA A 267 2.62 -8.64 -2.27
CA ALA A 267 3.48 -9.81 -2.14
C ALA A 267 4.90 -9.42 -1.72
N ALA A 268 5.47 -8.40 -2.37
CA ALA A 268 6.79 -7.87 -2.02
C ALA A 268 6.83 -7.35 -0.58
N SER A 269 5.84 -6.57 -0.14
CA SER A 269 5.79 -6.08 1.25
C SER A 269 5.66 -7.21 2.27
N ARG A 270 4.92 -8.29 1.96
CA ARG A 270 4.86 -9.48 2.83
C ARG A 270 6.19 -10.21 2.92
N GLN A 271 6.91 -10.34 1.80
CA GLN A 271 8.23 -10.98 1.79
C GLN A 271 9.25 -10.18 2.61
N LEU A 272 9.25 -8.87 2.41
CA LEU A 272 10.06 -7.93 3.18
C LEU A 272 9.76 -8.04 4.68
N ALA A 273 8.47 -8.10 5.05
CA ALA A 273 8.06 -8.29 6.44
C ALA A 273 8.59 -9.58 7.05
N ARG A 274 8.56 -10.71 6.32
CA ARG A 274 9.13 -11.98 6.79
C ARG A 274 10.63 -11.90 6.99
N LYS A 275 11.37 -11.21 6.11
CA LYS A 275 12.82 -11.05 6.24
C LYS A 275 13.16 -10.20 7.47
N LEU A 276 12.48 -9.08 7.65
CA LEU A 276 12.67 -8.20 8.82
C LEU A 276 12.25 -8.86 10.13
N GLN A 277 11.14 -9.61 10.13
CA GLN A 277 10.71 -10.40 11.29
C GLN A 277 11.83 -11.31 11.80
N LYS A 278 12.47 -12.07 10.91
CA LYS A 278 13.58 -12.96 11.27
C LYS A 278 14.79 -12.18 11.79
N LYS A 279 15.13 -11.06 11.14
CA LYS A 279 16.29 -10.24 11.50
C LYS A 279 16.12 -9.53 12.84
N TRP A 280 14.97 -8.93 13.09
CA TRP A 280 14.68 -8.15 14.30
C TRP A 280 14.10 -8.98 15.45
N LYS A 281 13.75 -10.25 15.20
CA LYS A 281 13.13 -11.16 16.18
C LYS A 281 11.86 -10.57 16.82
N ARG A 282 11.05 -9.88 16.01
CA ARG A 282 9.77 -9.25 16.40
C ARG A 282 8.58 -10.02 15.81
N PRO A 283 7.36 -9.88 16.37
CA PRO A 283 6.15 -10.46 15.78
C PRO A 283 5.90 -9.98 14.34
N TYR A 284 5.47 -10.89 13.46
CA TYR A 284 5.19 -10.56 12.05
C TYR A 284 4.14 -9.45 11.90
N SER A 285 3.12 -9.43 12.75
CA SER A 285 2.06 -8.42 12.73
C SER A 285 2.59 -7.01 12.99
N GLU A 286 3.52 -6.86 13.93
CA GLU A 286 4.18 -5.59 14.25
C GLU A 286 5.01 -5.10 13.06
N ILE A 287 5.84 -5.97 12.48
CA ILE A 287 6.67 -5.65 11.31
C ILE A 287 5.83 -5.31 10.08
N ARG A 288 4.76 -6.07 9.85
CA ARG A 288 3.84 -5.80 8.74
C ARG A 288 3.16 -4.45 8.92
N GLY A 289 2.70 -4.14 10.14
CA GLY A 289 2.14 -2.84 10.48
C GLY A 289 3.13 -1.73 10.21
N PHE A 290 4.36 -1.85 10.73
CA PHE A 290 5.45 -0.91 10.49
C PHE A 290 5.71 -0.62 9.01
N ILE A 291 5.86 -1.65 8.17
CA ILE A 291 6.08 -1.48 6.72
C ILE A 291 4.89 -0.79 6.06
N GLN A 292 3.66 -1.21 6.38
CA GLN A 292 2.46 -0.62 5.80
C GLN A 292 2.30 0.85 6.21
N SER A 293 2.63 1.18 7.46
CA SER A 293 2.62 2.55 7.96
C SER A 293 3.57 3.44 7.19
N ARG A 294 4.83 3.01 7.00
CA ARG A 294 5.82 3.84 6.28
C ARG A 294 5.48 4.01 4.80
N LEU A 295 5.10 2.92 4.12
CA LEU A 295 4.68 2.99 2.71
C LEU A 295 3.38 3.79 2.51
N SER A 296 2.48 3.79 3.50
CA SER A 296 1.26 4.59 3.43
C SER A 296 1.54 6.07 3.63
N LEU A 297 2.53 6.44 4.46
CA LEU A 297 2.93 7.83 4.66
C LEU A 297 3.66 8.39 3.44
N SER A 298 4.49 7.59 2.75
CA SER A 298 5.17 8.01 1.51
C SER A 298 4.23 8.25 0.32
N LEU A 299 2.91 8.02 0.48
CA LEU A 299 1.89 8.24 -0.55
C LEU A 299 0.99 9.44 -0.24
N VAL A 300 1.24 10.15 0.86
CA VAL A 300 0.48 11.32 1.32
C VAL A 300 1.10 12.57 0.73
#